data_AF-A0A4Q2XJX5-F1
#
_entry.id   AF-A0A4Q2XJX5-F1
#
_cell.length_a   1.000
_cell.length_b   1.000
_cell.length_c   1.000
_cell.angle_alpha   90.00
_cell.angle_beta   90.00
_cell.angle_gamma   90.00
#
_symmetry.space_group_name_H-M   'P 1'
#
loop_
_entity.id
_entity.type
_entity.pdbx_description
1 polymer ?
#
loop_
_entity_poly.entity_id
_entity_poly.type
_entity_poly.pdbx_seq_one_letter_code
_entity_poly.pdbx_strand_id
1 'polypeptide(L)'
;PWNQFVREQMAGDALGADAATGFLVAGPYDIVKSPDINLSLAQREDELADMVNTTGTAFLGLTMGCARCHNHKFDPILQKDYFAMQAVFAGVTHGERSWHPKPDPGKAPMLAELRKTLAGTEGRLEELRAKASAPAPAGEGASALRPPVNHRMNVEEFPPVAATAVRFTITASTGAEPCVDEVEIYDEAGNNVALASAGAVAEVSGTLPGYEAHKQEHINDGRTGNERSWISNTAGSGWVKISFPSAVRIHRIVWSRDRTEQFPDRLPTAYRFEVMTPPAGGPVISSRETGETSSAPAAAWAVVASSETRQPFAGGKTDPNAVLSRLSGPQAD
;
A
#
# COMPACT_ATOMS: atom_id res chain seq x y z
N PRO A 1 10.29 -36.55 -13.98
CA PRO A 1 11.11 -35.33 -13.79
C PRO A 1 10.89 -34.26 -14.88
N TRP A 2 11.14 -34.58 -16.17
CA TRP A 2 11.03 -33.60 -17.27
C TRP A 2 9.61 -33.02 -17.46
N ASN A 3 8.58 -33.86 -17.48
CA ASN A 3 7.19 -33.39 -17.65
C ASN A 3 6.74 -32.42 -16.55
N GLN A 4 7.24 -32.62 -15.32
CA GLN A 4 6.97 -31.72 -14.21
C GLN A 4 7.70 -30.39 -14.39
N PHE A 5 8.99 -30.43 -14.75
CA PHE A 5 9.76 -29.22 -15.06
C PHE A 5 9.08 -28.36 -16.13
N VAL A 6 8.67 -28.95 -17.26
CA VAL A 6 7.99 -28.21 -18.35
C VAL A 6 6.67 -27.60 -17.88
N ARG A 7 5.86 -28.33 -17.09
CA ARG A 7 4.61 -27.81 -16.52
C ARG A 7 4.85 -26.65 -15.56
N GLU A 8 5.87 -26.74 -14.71
CA GLU A 8 6.22 -25.67 -13.78
C GLU A 8 6.71 -24.42 -14.51
N GLN A 9 7.44 -24.53 -15.62
CA GLN A 9 7.87 -23.37 -16.42
C GLN A 9 6.71 -22.64 -17.11
N MET A 10 5.65 -23.36 -17.53
CA MET A 10 4.52 -22.76 -18.25
C MET A 10 3.34 -22.36 -17.35
N ALA A 11 3.15 -23.04 -16.22
CA ALA A 11 1.97 -22.89 -15.35
C ALA A 11 2.31 -23.13 -13.87
N GLY A 12 3.56 -22.90 -13.46
CA GLY A 12 4.03 -23.02 -12.08
C GLY A 12 3.20 -22.23 -11.08
N ASP A 13 2.67 -21.07 -11.46
CA ASP A 13 1.75 -20.29 -10.66
C ASP A 13 0.44 -21.00 -10.30
N ALA A 14 -0.08 -21.85 -11.19
CA ALA A 14 -1.24 -22.71 -10.90
C ALA A 14 -0.84 -23.96 -10.08
N LEU A 15 0.46 -24.28 -10.03
CA LEU A 15 1.01 -25.49 -9.40
C LEU A 15 1.75 -25.22 -8.08
N GLY A 16 1.78 -23.97 -7.60
CA GLY A 16 2.53 -23.56 -6.41
C GLY A 16 4.04 -23.64 -6.59
N ALA A 17 4.50 -23.38 -7.81
CA ALA A 17 5.89 -23.26 -8.27
C ALA A 17 6.09 -21.90 -8.98
N ASP A 18 5.55 -20.83 -8.40
CA ASP A 18 5.44 -19.47 -8.97
C ASP A 18 6.73 -18.93 -9.61
N ALA A 19 7.90 -19.28 -9.04
CA ALA A 19 9.19 -18.83 -9.55
C ALA A 19 9.48 -19.31 -10.99
N ALA A 20 8.92 -20.45 -11.40
CA ALA A 20 9.15 -21.03 -12.71
C ALA A 20 8.32 -20.32 -13.81
N THR A 21 7.04 -19.97 -13.58
CA THR A 21 6.25 -19.16 -14.53
C THR A 21 6.83 -17.76 -14.73
N GLY A 22 7.58 -17.23 -13.75
CA GLY A 22 8.23 -15.93 -13.88
C GLY A 22 9.13 -15.79 -15.12
N PHE A 23 9.69 -16.89 -15.62
CA PHE A 23 10.49 -16.88 -16.86
C PHE A 23 9.66 -16.70 -18.14
N LEU A 24 8.36 -17.00 -18.11
CA LEU A 24 7.46 -16.81 -19.24
C LEU A 24 7.28 -15.33 -19.60
N VAL A 25 7.37 -14.45 -18.60
CA VAL A 25 7.24 -12.99 -18.75
C VAL A 25 8.58 -12.25 -18.68
N ALA A 26 9.71 -12.98 -18.63
CA ALA A 26 11.05 -12.40 -18.53
C ALA A 26 11.61 -11.89 -19.88
N GLY A 27 10.86 -12.05 -20.97
CA GLY A 27 11.19 -11.51 -22.28
C GLY A 27 11.05 -9.98 -22.37
N PRO A 28 11.42 -9.37 -23.50
CA PRO A 28 11.27 -7.94 -23.72
C PRO A 28 9.83 -7.49 -23.49
N TYR A 29 9.66 -6.48 -22.63
CA TYR A 29 8.36 -5.89 -22.32
C TYR A 29 8.46 -4.37 -22.44
N ASP A 30 7.60 -3.80 -23.27
CA ASP A 30 7.54 -2.35 -23.41
C ASP A 30 6.64 -1.76 -22.33
N ILE A 31 7.28 -1.15 -21.32
CA ILE A 31 6.61 -0.50 -20.19
C ILE A 31 5.93 0.80 -20.65
N VAL A 32 6.47 1.47 -21.68
CA VAL A 32 5.98 2.76 -22.17
C VAL A 32 5.03 2.52 -23.33
N LYS A 33 3.74 2.33 -23.01
CA LYS A 33 2.71 2.16 -24.03
C LYS A 33 2.48 3.45 -24.82
N SER A 34 2.19 3.32 -26.10
CA SER A 34 1.88 4.46 -26.97
C SER A 34 0.49 5.02 -26.66
N PRO A 35 0.29 6.36 -26.70
CA PRO A 35 -1.05 6.94 -26.64
C PRO A 35 -1.92 6.55 -27.86
N ASP A 36 -1.32 6.06 -28.95
CA ASP A 36 -2.06 5.46 -30.07
C ASP A 36 -2.41 4.01 -29.76
N ILE A 37 -3.71 3.70 -29.76
CA ILE A 37 -4.24 2.37 -29.49
C ILE A 37 -3.72 1.31 -30.47
N ASN A 38 -3.52 1.64 -31.74
CA ASN A 38 -3.06 0.67 -32.74
C ASN A 38 -1.61 0.26 -32.48
N LEU A 39 -0.78 1.20 -32.04
CA LEU A 39 0.61 0.92 -31.67
C LEU A 39 0.68 0.08 -30.40
N SER A 40 -0.18 0.36 -29.41
CA SER A 40 -0.29 -0.45 -28.19
C SER A 40 -0.76 -1.88 -28.47
N LEU A 41 -1.71 -2.06 -29.40
CA LEU A 41 -2.15 -3.39 -29.84
C LEU A 41 -1.06 -4.13 -30.61
N ALA A 42 -0.30 -3.45 -31.47
CA ALA A 42 0.83 -4.05 -32.18
C ALA A 42 1.94 -4.52 -31.23
N GLN A 43 2.29 -3.71 -30.22
CA GLN A 43 3.22 -4.10 -29.15
C GLN A 43 2.75 -5.38 -28.46
N ARG A 44 1.46 -5.49 -28.13
CA ARG A 44 0.89 -6.68 -27.50
C ARG A 44 0.98 -7.92 -28.40
N GLU A 45 0.73 -7.76 -29.69
CA GLU A 45 0.88 -8.88 -30.65
C GLU A 45 2.32 -9.37 -30.75
N ASP A 46 3.30 -8.47 -30.64
CA ASP A 46 4.72 -8.85 -30.65
C ASP A 46 5.13 -9.56 -29.36
N GLU A 47 4.62 -9.13 -28.19
CA GLU A 47 4.80 -9.85 -26.91
C GLU A 47 4.28 -11.29 -27.00
N LEU A 48 3.07 -11.48 -27.53
CA LEU A 48 2.46 -12.80 -27.67
C LEU A 48 3.20 -13.65 -28.71
N ALA A 49 3.68 -13.04 -29.79
CA ALA A 49 4.49 -13.74 -30.78
C ALA A 49 5.81 -14.25 -30.18
N ASP A 50 6.45 -13.47 -29.31
CA ASP A 50 7.67 -13.89 -28.61
C ASP A 50 7.43 -15.09 -27.69
N MET A 51 6.33 -15.09 -26.92
CA MET A 51 5.95 -16.22 -26.08
C MET A 51 5.72 -17.50 -26.90
N VAL A 52 5.01 -17.40 -28.02
CA VAL A 52 4.76 -18.54 -28.93
C VAL A 52 6.07 -19.07 -29.51
N ASN A 53 6.94 -18.18 -29.99
CA ASN A 53 8.22 -18.55 -30.60
C ASN A 53 9.18 -19.19 -29.59
N THR A 54 9.30 -18.59 -28.40
CA THR A 54 10.16 -19.08 -27.33
C THR A 54 9.66 -20.43 -26.82
N THR A 55 8.37 -20.57 -26.55
CA THR A 55 7.78 -21.85 -26.10
C THR A 55 7.95 -22.94 -27.16
N GLY A 56 7.66 -22.61 -28.43
CA GLY A 56 7.80 -23.54 -29.55
C GLY A 56 9.23 -24.05 -29.71
N THR A 57 10.20 -23.13 -29.69
CA THR A 57 11.61 -23.49 -29.86
C THR A 57 12.15 -24.26 -28.66
N ALA A 58 11.84 -23.81 -27.43
CA ALA A 58 12.39 -24.38 -26.20
C ALA A 58 11.81 -25.75 -25.83
N PHE A 59 10.50 -25.96 -26.04
CA PHE A 59 9.82 -27.17 -25.56
C PHE A 59 9.35 -28.11 -26.67
N LEU A 60 9.09 -27.60 -27.87
CA LEU A 60 8.65 -28.42 -29.01
C LEU A 60 9.77 -28.65 -30.03
N GLY A 61 10.84 -27.84 -29.99
CA GLY A 61 11.89 -27.86 -31.02
C GLY A 61 11.40 -27.36 -32.38
N LEU A 62 10.33 -26.55 -32.40
CA LEU A 62 9.67 -26.07 -33.62
C LEU A 62 9.71 -24.55 -33.71
N THR A 63 10.07 -24.03 -34.89
CA THR A 63 10.03 -22.59 -35.18
C THR A 63 8.67 -22.21 -35.77
N MET A 64 7.77 -21.69 -34.94
CA MET A 64 6.40 -21.37 -35.37
C MET A 64 6.23 -19.97 -35.97
N GLY A 65 7.26 -19.12 -35.93
CA GLY A 65 7.13 -17.69 -36.26
C GLY A 65 6.62 -17.37 -37.67
N CYS A 66 6.97 -18.16 -38.69
CA CYS A 66 6.43 -17.95 -40.04
C CYS A 66 4.91 -18.18 -40.11
N ALA A 67 4.38 -19.04 -39.22
CA ALA A 67 2.95 -19.36 -39.17
C ALA A 67 2.07 -18.15 -38.78
N ARG A 68 2.67 -17.07 -38.26
CA ARG A 68 1.99 -15.81 -37.92
C ARG A 68 1.28 -15.20 -39.13
N CYS A 69 1.93 -15.18 -40.29
CA CYS A 69 1.45 -14.46 -41.47
C CYS A 69 0.83 -15.38 -42.54
N HIS A 70 1.25 -16.65 -42.60
CA HIS A 70 0.78 -17.63 -43.55
C HIS A 70 0.98 -19.05 -42.98
N ASN A 71 0.36 -20.08 -43.55
CA ASN A 71 0.67 -21.47 -43.12
C ASN A 71 2.17 -21.74 -43.22
N HIS A 72 2.75 -22.44 -42.24
CA HIS A 72 4.19 -22.69 -42.21
C HIS A 72 4.66 -23.38 -43.49
N LYS A 73 5.83 -22.97 -44.00
CA LYS A 73 6.28 -23.35 -45.35
C LYS A 73 6.64 -24.84 -45.46
N PHE A 74 7.24 -25.39 -44.42
CA PHE A 74 7.82 -26.73 -44.44
C PHE A 74 7.14 -27.71 -43.48
N ASP A 75 6.60 -27.19 -42.39
CA ASP A 75 5.98 -28.00 -41.33
C ASP A 75 4.46 -27.90 -41.45
N PRO A 76 3.70 -28.94 -41.07
CA PRO A 76 2.25 -28.96 -41.13
C PRO A 76 1.60 -28.12 -40.01
N ILE A 77 2.04 -26.87 -39.85
CA ILE A 77 1.52 -25.91 -38.89
C ILE A 77 0.68 -24.90 -39.67
N LEU A 78 -0.63 -24.97 -39.51
CA LEU A 78 -1.52 -24.00 -40.12
C LEU A 78 -1.47 -22.69 -39.35
N GLN A 79 -1.72 -21.57 -40.02
CA GLN A 79 -1.83 -20.26 -39.37
C GLN A 79 -2.89 -20.27 -38.26
N LYS A 80 -3.99 -21.02 -38.44
CA LYS A 80 -5.01 -21.21 -37.41
C LYS A 80 -4.43 -21.85 -36.13
N ASP A 81 -3.48 -22.77 -36.26
CA ASP A 81 -2.88 -23.50 -35.14
C ASP A 81 -1.89 -22.59 -34.40
N TYR A 82 -1.19 -21.72 -35.12
CA TYR A 82 -0.39 -20.64 -34.53
C TYR A 82 -1.25 -19.73 -33.64
N PHE A 83 -2.38 -19.24 -34.15
CA PHE A 83 -3.27 -18.39 -33.38
C PHE A 83 -3.98 -19.14 -32.24
N ALA A 84 -4.26 -20.43 -32.39
CA ALA A 84 -4.77 -21.26 -31.30
C ALA A 84 -3.74 -21.39 -30.16
N MET A 85 -2.45 -21.52 -30.48
CA MET A 85 -1.39 -21.51 -29.49
C MET A 85 -1.23 -20.12 -28.84
N GLN A 86 -1.26 -19.05 -29.65
CA GLN A 86 -1.20 -17.68 -29.14
C GLN A 86 -2.33 -17.40 -28.13
N ALA A 87 -3.53 -17.92 -28.39
CA ALA A 87 -4.68 -17.77 -27.49
C ALA A 87 -4.45 -18.34 -26.09
N VAL A 88 -3.60 -19.37 -25.93
CA VAL A 88 -3.22 -19.91 -24.61
C VAL A 88 -2.50 -18.86 -23.77
N PHE A 89 -1.70 -18.00 -24.40
CA PHE A 89 -0.92 -16.94 -23.75
C PHE A 89 -1.62 -15.58 -23.72
N ALA A 90 -2.77 -15.43 -24.42
CA ALA A 90 -3.45 -14.15 -24.56
C ALA A 90 -3.80 -13.48 -23.21
N GLY A 91 -4.06 -14.29 -22.17
CA GLY A 91 -4.35 -13.81 -20.80
C GLY A 91 -3.11 -13.46 -19.95
N VAL A 92 -1.90 -13.71 -20.42
CA VAL A 92 -0.66 -13.45 -19.66
C VAL A 92 -0.30 -11.97 -19.73
N THR A 93 -0.33 -11.26 -18.60
CA THR A 93 0.04 -9.84 -18.51
C THR A 93 1.20 -9.63 -17.54
N HIS A 94 2.03 -8.63 -17.81
CA HIS A 94 3.02 -8.16 -16.85
C HIS A 94 2.35 -7.41 -15.70
N GLY A 95 2.85 -7.61 -14.48
CA GLY A 95 2.35 -6.95 -13.29
C GLY A 95 3.14 -7.34 -12.04
N GLU A 96 2.88 -6.64 -10.94
CA GLU A 96 3.41 -7.04 -9.64
C GLU A 96 2.59 -8.20 -9.06
N ARG A 97 3.28 -9.20 -8.53
CA ARG A 97 2.65 -10.34 -7.83
C ARG A 97 3.34 -10.54 -6.50
N SER A 98 2.54 -10.78 -5.46
CA SER A 98 3.07 -11.19 -4.16
C SER A 98 3.74 -12.56 -4.29
N TRP A 99 5.05 -12.59 -4.10
CA TRP A 99 5.78 -13.85 -4.05
C TRP A 99 5.51 -14.52 -2.69
N HIS A 100 4.88 -15.69 -2.73
CA HIS A 100 4.67 -16.53 -1.56
C HIS A 100 5.66 -17.71 -1.60
N PRO A 101 6.92 -17.52 -1.15
CA PRO A 101 7.85 -18.64 -1.08
C PRO A 101 7.29 -19.71 -0.16
N LYS A 102 7.39 -20.98 -0.57
CA LYS A 102 7.07 -22.09 0.34
C LYS A 102 7.94 -21.94 1.59
N PRO A 103 7.38 -22.10 2.81
CA PRO A 103 8.15 -22.04 4.04
C PRO A 103 9.31 -23.03 3.97
N ASP A 104 10.54 -22.51 4.04
CA ASP A 104 11.75 -23.32 4.09
C ASP A 104 12.00 -23.73 5.56
N PRO A 105 11.85 -25.02 5.92
CA PRO A 105 12.06 -25.47 7.29
C PRO A 105 13.47 -25.14 7.80
N GLY A 106 14.47 -25.05 6.92
CA GLY A 106 15.84 -24.65 7.27
C GLY A 106 15.96 -23.18 7.68
N LYS A 107 15.04 -22.31 7.26
CA LYS A 107 15.00 -20.88 7.62
C LYS A 107 14.14 -20.58 8.84
N ALA A 108 13.36 -21.54 9.33
CA ALA A 108 12.52 -21.38 10.52
C ALA A 108 13.26 -20.82 11.75
N PRO A 109 14.47 -21.30 12.14
CA PRO A 109 15.18 -20.74 13.28
C PRO A 109 15.65 -19.30 13.04
N MET A 110 16.11 -18.97 11.83
CA MET A 110 16.49 -17.61 11.46
C MET A 110 15.30 -16.66 11.53
N LEU A 111 14.13 -17.10 11.05
CA LEU A 111 12.89 -16.33 11.08
C LEU A 111 12.42 -16.07 12.53
N ALA A 112 12.57 -17.07 13.40
CA ALA A 112 12.24 -16.94 14.82
C ALA A 112 13.15 -15.92 15.53
N GLU A 113 14.46 -15.96 15.26
CA GLU A 113 15.40 -14.99 15.83
C GLU A 113 15.17 -13.57 15.30
N LEU A 114 14.84 -13.42 14.00
CA LEU A 114 14.46 -12.13 13.43
C LEU A 114 13.21 -11.57 14.10
N ARG A 115 12.16 -12.38 14.30
CA ARG A 115 10.94 -11.97 14.99
C ARG A 115 11.21 -11.53 16.42
N LYS A 116 12.09 -12.24 17.13
CA LYS A 116 12.51 -11.87 18.48
C LYS A 116 13.27 -10.54 18.49
N THR A 117 14.17 -10.34 17.54
CA THR A 117 14.92 -9.08 17.37
C THR A 117 14.00 -7.92 17.04
N LEU A 118 13.01 -8.14 16.17
CA LEU A 118 11.99 -7.16 15.80
C LEU A 118 11.20 -6.74 17.05
N ALA A 119 10.64 -7.69 17.80
CA ALA A 119 9.89 -7.41 19.01
C ALA A 119 10.73 -6.66 20.06
N GLY A 120 12.01 -7.02 20.23
CA GLY A 120 12.91 -6.30 21.12
C GLY A 120 13.22 -4.87 20.66
N THR A 121 13.35 -4.67 19.35
CA THR A 121 13.60 -3.35 18.74
C THR A 121 12.36 -2.47 18.85
N GLU A 122 11.17 -3.02 18.61
CA GLU A 122 9.88 -2.35 18.78
C GLU A 122 9.67 -1.93 20.24
N GLY A 123 9.98 -2.79 21.21
CA GLY A 123 9.93 -2.44 22.62
C GLY A 123 10.86 -1.28 22.99
N ARG A 124 12.10 -1.29 22.47
CA ARG A 124 13.05 -0.19 22.68
C ARG A 124 12.62 1.11 21.98
N LEU A 125 12.00 1.00 20.80
CA LEU A 125 11.43 2.14 20.09
C LEU A 125 10.30 2.78 20.90
N GLU A 126 9.43 1.97 21.50
CA GLU A 126 8.34 2.45 22.35
C GLU A 126 8.88 3.13 23.62
N GLU A 127 9.91 2.57 24.25
CA GLU A 127 10.60 3.21 25.39
C GLU A 127 11.19 4.58 25.00
N LEU A 128 11.84 4.66 23.84
CA LEU A 128 12.41 5.91 23.33
C LEU A 128 11.30 6.92 22.97
N ARG A 129 10.19 6.47 22.40
CA ARG A 129 9.00 7.30 22.12
C ARG A 129 8.41 7.87 23.40
N ALA A 130 8.27 7.06 24.46
CA ALA A 130 7.80 7.52 25.76
C ALA A 130 8.73 8.57 26.38
N LYS A 131 10.05 8.39 26.27
CA LYS A 131 11.04 9.40 26.71
C LYS A 131 10.98 10.67 25.87
N ALA A 132 10.73 10.54 24.58
CA ALA A 132 10.58 11.65 23.64
C ALA A 132 9.28 12.44 23.83
N SER A 133 8.18 11.77 24.21
CA SER A 133 6.87 12.36 24.46
C SER A 133 6.72 12.95 25.86
N ALA A 134 7.63 12.60 26.79
CA ALA A 134 7.70 13.23 28.10
C ALA A 134 7.89 14.75 27.94
N PRO A 135 7.06 15.59 28.60
CA PRO A 135 7.22 17.04 28.54
C PRO A 135 8.62 17.42 29.06
N ALA A 136 9.28 18.34 28.35
CA ALA A 136 10.56 18.87 28.80
C ALA A 136 10.41 19.41 30.23
N PRO A 137 11.44 19.25 31.10
CA PRO A 137 11.44 19.94 32.38
C PRO A 137 11.19 21.44 32.12
N ALA A 138 10.23 22.01 32.84
CA ALA A 138 9.67 23.33 32.58
C ALA A 138 10.76 24.41 32.60
N GLY A 139 11.32 24.72 31.42
CA GLY A 139 11.97 25.98 31.13
C GLY A 139 10.90 26.99 30.73
N GLU A 140 10.95 28.18 31.31
CA GLU A 140 10.02 29.27 31.05
C GLU A 140 9.86 29.49 29.53
N GLY A 141 8.65 29.21 28.99
CA GLY A 141 8.30 29.46 27.59
C GLY A 141 7.95 28.24 26.72
N ALA A 142 8.04 27.00 27.22
CA ALA A 142 7.67 25.82 26.43
C ALA A 142 6.14 25.70 26.23
N SER A 143 5.69 25.71 24.98
CA SER A 143 4.27 25.47 24.62
C SER A 143 3.85 24.05 25.03
N ALA A 144 2.65 23.92 25.61
CA ALA A 144 2.02 22.63 25.90
C ALA A 144 1.57 21.86 24.63
N LEU A 145 1.67 22.48 23.44
CA LEU A 145 1.31 21.87 22.17
C LEU A 145 2.43 20.96 21.64
N ARG A 146 2.03 19.85 21.02
CA ARG A 146 2.94 18.91 20.37
C ARG A 146 3.70 19.59 19.22
N PRO A 147 4.84 19.05 18.78
CA PRO A 147 5.54 19.56 17.60
C PRO A 147 4.60 19.66 16.39
N PRO A 148 4.84 20.64 15.49
CA PRO A 148 4.06 20.78 14.27
C PRO A 148 4.22 19.54 13.39
N VAL A 149 3.34 19.43 12.40
CA VAL A 149 3.45 18.36 11.40
C VAL A 149 4.74 18.44 10.60
N ASN A 150 5.20 17.31 10.10
CA ASN A 150 6.30 17.20 9.13
C ASN A 150 5.94 16.21 8.03
N HIS A 151 6.65 16.23 6.90
CA HIS A 151 6.34 15.36 5.76
C HIS A 151 6.73 13.89 5.98
N ARG A 152 7.75 13.63 6.82
CA ARG A 152 8.30 12.29 7.06
C ARG A 152 7.34 11.41 7.85
N MET A 153 6.86 11.87 9.01
CA MET A 153 6.05 11.05 9.91
C MET A 153 5.34 11.90 10.97
N ASN A 154 4.04 11.67 11.11
CA ASN A 154 3.20 12.26 12.14
C ASN A 154 2.50 11.15 12.90
N VAL A 155 2.51 11.24 14.24
CA VAL A 155 1.91 10.24 15.12
C VAL A 155 0.82 10.90 15.96
N GLU A 156 -0.37 10.30 15.93
CA GLU A 156 -1.51 10.64 16.77
C GLU A 156 -1.76 9.50 17.76
N GLU A 157 -1.75 9.82 19.06
CA GLU A 157 -2.05 8.88 20.13
C GLU A 157 -3.26 9.38 20.92
N PHE A 158 -4.14 8.47 21.29
CA PHE A 158 -5.37 8.75 22.02
C PHE A 158 -5.78 7.55 22.87
N PRO A 159 -6.65 7.73 23.89
CA PRO A 159 -7.14 6.61 24.69
C PRO A 159 -7.76 5.52 23.80
N PRO A 160 -7.49 4.22 24.07
CA PRO A 160 -8.00 3.15 23.24
C PRO A 160 -9.52 3.20 23.05
N VAL A 161 -9.97 3.15 21.80
CA VAL A 161 -11.39 3.27 21.42
C VAL A 161 -11.77 2.17 20.44
N ALA A 162 -12.95 1.58 20.63
CA ALA A 162 -13.51 0.63 19.69
C ALA A 162 -13.99 1.37 18.43
N ALA A 163 -13.50 0.96 17.26
CA ALA A 163 -13.81 1.57 15.99
C ALA A 163 -14.16 0.53 14.92
N THR A 164 -15.12 0.86 14.07
CA THR A 164 -15.42 0.13 12.82
C THR A 164 -14.84 0.85 11.60
N ALA A 165 -14.56 2.14 11.72
CA ALA A 165 -13.87 2.92 10.71
C ALA A 165 -13.15 4.13 11.33
N VAL A 166 -12.16 4.65 10.61
CA VAL A 166 -11.47 5.92 10.93
C VAL A 166 -11.56 6.84 9.72
N ARG A 167 -11.82 8.12 9.95
CA ARG A 167 -11.82 9.17 8.92
C ARG A 167 -10.76 10.22 9.23
N PHE A 168 -9.85 10.41 8.29
CA PHE A 168 -8.86 11.47 8.25
C PHE A 168 -9.39 12.60 7.37
N THR A 169 -9.76 13.74 7.96
CA THR A 169 -10.26 14.90 7.22
C THR A 169 -9.21 16.01 7.21
N ILE A 170 -8.81 16.45 6.01
CA ILE A 170 -7.81 17.50 5.77
C ILE A 170 -8.54 18.77 5.35
N THR A 171 -8.21 19.89 6.00
CA THR A 171 -8.83 21.20 5.75
C THR A 171 -7.83 22.28 5.32
N ALA A 172 -6.52 22.01 5.42
CA ALA A 172 -5.47 22.84 4.82
C ALA A 172 -4.20 22.02 4.52
N SER A 173 -3.39 22.48 3.56
CA SER A 173 -2.08 21.91 3.21
C SER A 173 -1.04 23.01 2.91
N THR A 174 0.25 22.67 2.81
CA THR A 174 1.36 23.61 2.48
C THR A 174 1.39 24.09 1.02
N GLY A 175 0.30 23.94 0.26
CA GLY A 175 0.25 24.32 -1.16
C GLY A 175 -1.08 23.95 -1.83
N ALA A 176 -0.99 23.13 -2.89
CA ALA A 176 -2.11 22.68 -3.70
C ALA A 176 -2.90 21.52 -3.04
N GLU A 177 -3.45 20.58 -3.81
CA GLU A 177 -4.18 19.43 -3.28
C GLU A 177 -3.29 18.59 -2.32
N PRO A 178 -3.79 18.18 -1.14
CA PRO A 178 -2.99 17.44 -0.17
C PRO A 178 -2.56 16.07 -0.70
N CYS A 179 -1.36 15.65 -0.28
CA CYS A 179 -0.74 14.36 -0.60
C CYS A 179 -0.47 13.56 0.68
N VAL A 180 -0.81 12.28 0.67
CA VAL A 180 -0.59 11.34 1.78
C VAL A 180 -0.05 10.04 1.19
N ASP A 181 1.09 9.56 1.68
CA ASP A 181 1.66 8.30 1.19
C ASP A 181 1.07 7.07 1.88
N GLU A 182 0.89 7.12 3.20
CA GLU A 182 0.35 5.99 3.97
C GLU A 182 -0.39 6.50 5.23
N VAL A 183 -1.46 5.78 5.60
CA VAL A 183 -2.18 5.93 6.87
C VAL A 183 -2.23 4.58 7.58
N GLU A 184 -1.49 4.49 8.68
CA GLU A 184 -1.37 3.31 9.52
C GLU A 184 -2.21 3.49 10.79
N ILE A 185 -2.92 2.44 11.22
CA ILE A 185 -3.76 2.48 12.43
C ILE A 185 -3.43 1.26 13.28
N TYR A 186 -3.06 1.49 14.53
CA TYR A 186 -2.55 0.47 15.42
C TYR A 186 -3.54 0.09 16.52
N ASP A 187 -3.70 -1.22 16.71
CA ASP A 187 -4.42 -1.81 17.84
C ASP A 187 -3.56 -1.88 19.11
N GLU A 188 -4.16 -2.27 20.24
CA GLU A 188 -3.46 -2.41 21.53
C GLU A 188 -2.37 -3.50 21.53
N ALA A 189 -2.34 -4.38 20.53
CA ALA A 189 -1.31 -5.40 20.34
C ALA A 189 -0.18 -4.93 19.41
N GLY A 190 -0.25 -3.70 18.90
CA GLY A 190 0.75 -3.13 17.99
C GLY A 190 0.60 -3.57 16.54
N ASN A 191 -0.50 -4.21 16.15
CA ASN A 191 -0.75 -4.58 14.75
C ASN A 191 -1.26 -3.37 13.95
N ASN A 192 -0.74 -3.16 12.74
CA ASN A 192 -1.33 -2.21 11.80
C ASN A 192 -2.60 -2.80 11.17
N VAL A 193 -3.75 -2.40 11.69
CA VAL A 193 -5.08 -2.87 11.27
C VAL A 193 -5.66 -2.07 10.11
N ALA A 194 -4.96 -1.04 9.63
CA ALA A 194 -5.36 -0.26 8.46
C ALA A 194 -5.03 -0.95 7.12
N LEU A 195 -4.14 -1.95 7.12
CA LEU A 195 -3.62 -2.56 5.90
C LEU A 195 -4.72 -3.19 5.03
N ALA A 196 -4.65 -2.94 3.71
CA ALA A 196 -5.49 -3.62 2.74
C ALA A 196 -5.33 -5.15 2.81
N SER A 197 -4.11 -5.63 3.07
CA SER A 197 -3.81 -7.05 3.28
C SER A 197 -4.43 -7.64 4.55
N ALA A 198 -4.79 -6.80 5.53
CA ALA A 198 -5.55 -7.20 6.72
C ALA A 198 -7.08 -7.13 6.50
N GLY A 199 -7.53 -6.81 5.27
CA GLY A 199 -8.94 -6.72 4.91
C GLY A 199 -9.58 -5.35 5.16
N ALA A 200 -8.80 -4.33 5.52
CA ALA A 200 -9.29 -2.97 5.66
C ALA A 200 -9.47 -2.30 4.29
N VAL A 201 -10.48 -1.44 4.16
CA VAL A 201 -10.83 -0.79 2.89
C VAL A 201 -10.66 0.72 3.03
N ALA A 202 -9.76 1.29 2.23
CA ALA A 202 -9.61 2.73 2.10
C ALA A 202 -10.57 3.30 1.04
N GLU A 203 -11.21 4.41 1.37
CA GLU A 203 -12.02 5.26 0.49
C GLU A 203 -11.54 6.71 0.63
N VAL A 204 -11.59 7.49 -0.45
CA VAL A 204 -11.11 8.88 -0.45
C VAL A 204 -12.13 9.84 -1.07
N SER A 205 -11.99 11.13 -0.78
CA SER A 205 -12.86 12.20 -1.33
C SER A 205 -12.80 12.35 -2.85
N GLY A 206 -11.77 11.79 -3.46
CA GLY A 206 -11.46 11.87 -4.88
C GLY A 206 -9.95 11.85 -5.10
N THR A 207 -9.54 11.45 -6.30
CA THR A 207 -8.12 11.30 -6.66
C THR A 207 -7.81 12.22 -7.83
N LEU A 208 -6.72 12.98 -7.74
CA LEU A 208 -6.29 13.89 -8.79
C LEU A 208 -6.00 13.09 -10.09
N PRO A 209 -6.70 13.37 -11.21
CA PRO A 209 -6.50 12.61 -12.44
C PRO A 209 -5.15 12.95 -13.11
N GLY A 210 -4.64 12.02 -13.92
CA GLY A 210 -3.45 12.22 -14.75
C GLY A 210 -2.11 11.83 -14.11
N TYR A 211 -2.13 11.22 -12.91
CA TYR A 211 -0.92 10.77 -12.22
C TYR A 211 -1.01 9.29 -11.84
N GLU A 212 -0.23 8.44 -12.52
CA GLU A 212 -0.25 6.98 -12.30
C GLU A 212 0.28 6.56 -10.92
N ALA A 213 1.16 7.37 -10.32
CA ALA A 213 1.73 7.11 -9.00
C ALA A 213 0.79 7.49 -7.83
N HIS A 214 -0.27 8.25 -8.10
CA HIS A 214 -1.10 8.87 -7.06
C HIS A 214 -2.51 8.27 -7.05
N LYS A 215 -2.72 7.20 -6.28
CA LYS A 215 -3.93 6.37 -6.32
C LYS A 215 -4.49 6.07 -4.94
N GLN A 216 -5.80 5.81 -4.87
CA GLN A 216 -6.50 5.53 -3.61
C GLN A 216 -5.93 4.28 -2.93
N GLU A 217 -5.57 3.27 -3.72
CA GLU A 217 -5.05 1.99 -3.21
C GLU A 217 -3.77 2.15 -2.39
N HIS A 218 -3.02 3.24 -2.59
CA HIS A 218 -1.74 3.46 -1.92
C HIS A 218 -1.89 3.93 -0.47
N ILE A 219 -3.07 4.43 -0.07
CA ILE A 219 -3.30 4.95 1.28
C ILE A 219 -3.00 3.94 2.39
N ASN A 220 -3.17 2.64 2.10
CA ASN A 220 -3.06 1.58 3.08
C ASN A 220 -2.49 0.28 2.49
N ASP A 221 -1.62 0.39 1.49
CA ASP A 221 -0.99 -0.77 0.86
C ASP A 221 0.22 -1.31 1.65
N GLY A 222 0.63 -0.62 2.72
CA GLY A 222 1.79 -0.97 3.55
C GLY A 222 3.13 -0.53 2.97
N ARG A 223 3.14 0.28 1.90
CA ARG A 223 4.32 0.86 1.27
C ARG A 223 4.28 2.37 1.47
N THR A 224 5.44 2.98 1.64
CA THR A 224 5.54 4.43 1.89
C THR A 224 6.36 5.11 0.80
N GLY A 225 6.16 6.40 0.62
CA GLY A 225 6.90 7.24 -0.32
C GLY A 225 6.06 7.82 -1.44
N ASN A 226 6.57 8.89 -2.06
CA ASN A 226 5.82 9.65 -3.07
C ASN A 226 5.36 8.84 -4.30
N GLU A 227 6.09 7.79 -4.71
CA GLU A 227 5.72 6.94 -5.84
C GLU A 227 4.48 6.05 -5.58
N ARG A 228 4.11 5.93 -4.31
CA ARG A 228 2.96 5.16 -3.82
C ARG A 228 2.19 6.04 -2.84
N SER A 229 1.60 7.12 -3.36
CA SER A 229 0.80 8.02 -2.52
C SER A 229 -0.58 8.23 -3.10
N TRP A 230 -1.40 9.00 -2.39
CA TRP A 230 -2.66 9.54 -2.86
C TRP A 230 -2.61 11.06 -2.86
N ILE A 231 -3.15 11.67 -3.90
CA ILE A 231 -3.36 13.12 -3.98
C ILE A 231 -4.87 13.36 -4.14
N SER A 232 -5.42 14.19 -3.25
CA SER A 232 -6.81 14.65 -3.36
C SER A 232 -7.04 15.36 -4.70
N ASN A 233 -8.26 15.29 -5.25
CA ASN A 233 -8.63 16.10 -6.41
C ASN A 233 -9.13 17.51 -6.02
N THR A 234 -9.08 17.88 -4.74
CA THR A 234 -9.60 19.15 -4.22
C THR A 234 -8.46 19.99 -3.63
N ALA A 235 -8.36 21.25 -4.04
CA ALA A 235 -7.32 22.16 -3.56
C ALA A 235 -7.41 22.34 -2.04
N GLY A 236 -6.28 22.17 -1.34
CA GLY A 236 -6.13 22.40 0.10
C GLY A 236 -6.89 21.45 1.03
N SER A 237 -7.72 20.54 0.51
CA SER A 237 -8.59 19.70 1.34
C SER A 237 -8.84 18.32 0.74
N GLY A 238 -9.35 17.41 1.56
CA GLY A 238 -9.69 16.06 1.17
C GLY A 238 -10.01 15.20 2.38
N TRP A 239 -10.48 13.98 2.16
CA TRP A 239 -10.64 13.04 3.25
C TRP A 239 -10.28 11.62 2.82
N VAL A 240 -9.80 10.84 3.80
CA VAL A 240 -9.56 9.41 3.70
C VAL A 240 -10.43 8.72 4.76
N LYS A 241 -11.08 7.63 4.41
CA LYS A 241 -11.83 6.77 5.33
C LYS A 241 -11.29 5.36 5.23
N ILE A 242 -10.87 4.77 6.34
CA ILE A 242 -10.45 3.37 6.42
C ILE A 242 -11.49 2.61 7.22
N SER A 243 -12.13 1.63 6.59
CA SER A 243 -13.13 0.76 7.22
C SER A 243 -12.50 -0.59 7.55
N PHE A 244 -12.75 -1.09 8.76
CA PHE A 244 -12.22 -2.38 9.22
C PHE A 244 -13.19 -3.53 8.92
N PRO A 245 -12.68 -4.77 8.71
CA PRO A 245 -13.55 -5.93 8.51
C PRO A 245 -14.39 -6.28 9.74
N SER A 246 -13.94 -5.88 10.93
CA SER A 246 -14.67 -6.01 12.20
C SER A 246 -14.25 -4.91 13.18
N ALA A 247 -15.04 -4.70 14.23
CA ALA A 247 -14.72 -3.70 15.24
C ALA A 247 -13.40 -4.02 15.96
N VAL A 248 -12.52 -3.03 16.06
CA VAL A 248 -11.18 -3.17 16.65
C VAL A 248 -10.91 -2.03 17.62
N ARG A 249 -10.19 -2.31 18.71
CA ARG A 249 -9.74 -1.27 19.64
C ARG A 249 -8.41 -0.69 19.16
N ILE A 250 -8.42 0.60 18.84
CA ILE A 250 -7.29 1.33 18.28
C ILE A 250 -6.87 2.46 19.21
N HIS A 251 -5.59 2.81 19.20
CA HIS A 251 -5.05 3.86 20.08
C HIS A 251 -4.01 4.77 19.43
N ARG A 252 -3.54 4.43 18.23
CA ARG A 252 -2.49 5.17 17.55
C ARG A 252 -2.72 5.19 16.04
N ILE A 253 -2.51 6.36 15.44
CA ILE A 253 -2.53 6.57 13.99
C ILE A 253 -1.18 7.15 13.59
N VAL A 254 -0.55 6.60 12.55
CA VAL A 254 0.67 7.13 11.96
C VAL A 254 0.37 7.49 10.51
N TRP A 255 0.79 8.67 10.08
CA TRP A 255 0.59 9.11 8.71
C TRP A 255 1.78 9.93 8.20
N SER A 256 1.92 10.04 6.89
CA SER A 256 2.95 10.86 6.25
C SER A 256 2.49 11.44 4.93
N ARG A 257 3.21 12.47 4.48
CA ARG A 257 3.12 12.97 3.11
C ARG A 257 4.12 12.25 2.21
N ASP A 258 5.33 12.05 2.72
CA ASP A 258 6.40 11.30 2.06
C ASP A 258 7.43 10.84 3.10
N ARG A 259 7.34 9.57 3.49
CA ARG A 259 8.27 8.91 4.42
C ARG A 259 9.71 8.88 3.88
N THR A 260 9.90 8.99 2.57
CA THR A 260 11.23 9.03 1.93
C THR A 260 11.88 10.41 1.95
N GLU A 261 11.15 11.44 2.40
CA GLU A 261 11.63 12.81 2.59
C GLU A 261 12.10 13.52 1.32
N GLN A 262 11.71 13.03 0.14
CA GLN A 262 12.06 13.66 -1.12
C GLN A 262 11.20 14.91 -1.37
N PHE A 263 9.95 14.90 -0.89
CA PHE A 263 8.99 15.95 -1.18
C PHE A 263 8.33 16.53 0.08
N PRO A 264 8.59 17.82 0.41
CA PRO A 264 8.00 18.49 1.56
C PRO A 264 6.69 19.26 1.25
N ASP A 265 6.29 19.33 -0.02
CA ASP A 265 5.10 20.06 -0.49
C ASP A 265 3.80 19.29 -0.19
N ARG A 266 2.63 19.93 -0.40
CA ARG A 266 1.30 19.29 -0.26
C ARG A 266 1.03 18.62 1.09
N LEU A 267 1.82 18.96 2.11
CA LEU A 267 1.72 18.41 3.46
C LEU A 267 0.42 18.89 4.09
N PRO A 268 -0.48 17.99 4.54
CA PRO A 268 -1.61 18.37 5.38
C PRO A 268 -1.17 19.14 6.63
N THR A 269 -1.69 20.34 6.84
CA THR A 269 -1.34 21.22 7.97
C THR A 269 -2.48 21.42 8.96
N ALA A 270 -3.73 21.36 8.49
CA ALA A 270 -4.92 21.36 9.33
C ALA A 270 -5.77 20.11 9.03
N TYR A 271 -6.10 19.37 10.08
CA TYR A 271 -6.84 18.11 9.96
C TYR A 271 -7.46 17.64 11.28
N ARG A 272 -8.35 16.65 11.17
CA ARG A 272 -8.85 15.85 12.29
C ARG A 272 -8.98 14.38 11.92
N PHE A 273 -8.83 13.52 12.92
CA PHE A 273 -9.17 12.11 12.87
C PHE A 273 -10.44 11.86 13.67
N GLU A 274 -11.38 11.16 13.05
CA GLU A 274 -12.65 10.77 13.64
C GLU A 274 -12.80 9.26 13.59
N VAL A 275 -13.40 8.65 14.61
CA VAL A 275 -13.70 7.21 14.63
C VAL A 275 -15.20 7.00 14.58
N MET A 276 -15.62 5.99 13.83
CA MET A 276 -16.97 5.46 13.88
C MET A 276 -17.00 4.37 14.94
N THR A 277 -17.81 4.54 15.98
CA THR A 277 -17.98 3.53 17.03
C THR A 277 -18.99 2.47 16.60
N PRO A 278 -18.80 1.19 16.98
CA PRO A 278 -19.81 0.16 16.74
C PRO A 278 -21.12 0.52 17.46
N PRO A 279 -22.30 0.19 16.91
CA PRO A 279 -23.58 0.44 17.57
C PRO A 279 -23.61 -0.22 18.95
N ALA A 280 -24.26 0.42 19.92
CA ALA A 280 -24.47 -0.19 21.23
C ALA A 280 -25.44 -1.39 21.10
N GLY A 281 -24.88 -2.62 20.98
CA GLY A 281 -25.62 -3.88 21.11
C GLY A 281 -25.57 -4.85 19.92
N GLY A 282 -24.47 -5.61 19.77
CA GLY A 282 -24.44 -6.87 18.99
C GLY A 282 -24.08 -6.74 17.50
N PRO A 283 -23.73 -7.87 16.82
CA PRO A 283 -22.88 -7.86 15.63
C PRO A 283 -23.59 -7.34 14.39
N VAL A 284 -22.82 -6.66 13.53
CA VAL A 284 -23.27 -6.13 12.24
C VAL A 284 -23.45 -7.28 11.25
N ILE A 285 -24.71 -7.62 10.94
CA ILE A 285 -25.05 -8.45 9.79
C ILE A 285 -25.06 -7.55 8.55
N SER A 286 -24.27 -7.93 7.55
CA SER A 286 -24.38 -7.43 6.17
C SER A 286 -25.78 -7.77 5.63
N SER A 287 -26.61 -6.76 5.36
CA SER A 287 -27.85 -6.96 4.60
C SER A 287 -27.82 -6.13 3.33
N ARG A 288 -27.60 -6.83 2.20
CA ARG A 288 -28.25 -6.48 0.95
C ARG A 288 -29.76 -6.71 1.11
N GLU A 289 -30.53 -5.72 0.65
CA GLU A 289 -31.93 -5.78 0.23
C GLU A 289 -32.95 -6.35 1.22
N THR A 290 -33.58 -5.45 2.00
CA THR A 290 -35.05 -5.37 2.09
C THR A 290 -35.44 -3.92 2.41
N GLY A 291 -36.34 -3.35 1.61
CA GLY A 291 -36.87 -2.02 1.83
C GLY A 291 -37.81 -1.98 3.02
N GLU A 292 -37.28 -1.63 4.20
CA GLU A 292 -38.05 -1.19 5.36
C GLU A 292 -37.26 -0.08 6.08
N THR A 293 -37.88 1.09 6.20
CA THR A 293 -37.31 2.26 6.88
C THR A 293 -37.35 2.05 8.40
N SER A 294 -36.32 1.40 8.94
CA SER A 294 -35.98 1.43 10.36
C SER A 294 -34.98 2.56 10.61
N SER A 295 -35.39 3.59 11.34
CA SER A 295 -34.52 4.69 11.79
C SER A 295 -33.59 4.19 12.92
N ALA A 296 -32.59 3.39 12.56
CA ALA A 296 -31.43 3.19 13.43
C ALA A 296 -30.70 4.54 13.58
N PRO A 297 -30.22 4.91 14.78
CA PRO A 297 -29.44 6.13 14.94
C PRO A 297 -28.20 6.05 14.04
N ALA A 298 -28.00 7.07 13.20
CA ALA A 298 -26.84 7.17 12.32
C ALA A 298 -25.56 7.02 13.16
N ALA A 299 -24.64 6.17 12.71
CA ALA A 299 -23.38 5.93 13.39
C ALA A 299 -22.66 7.26 13.66
N ALA A 300 -22.39 7.55 14.94
CA ALA A 300 -21.79 8.81 15.36
C ALA A 300 -20.26 8.77 15.16
N TRP A 301 -19.74 9.77 14.45
CA TRP A 301 -18.31 10.02 14.33
C TRP A 301 -17.84 10.84 15.53
N ALA A 302 -16.79 10.37 16.22
CA ALA A 302 -16.18 11.08 17.34
C ALA A 302 -14.74 11.47 17.01
N VAL A 303 -14.36 12.73 17.25
CA VAL A 303 -12.98 13.19 17.05
C VAL A 303 -12.08 12.55 18.10
N VAL A 304 -10.96 11.96 17.66
CA VAL A 304 -9.95 11.34 18.54
C VAL A 304 -8.61 12.06 18.51
N ALA A 305 -8.30 12.77 17.42
CA ALA A 305 -7.08 13.56 17.28
C ALA A 305 -7.28 14.72 16.29
N SER A 306 -6.54 15.81 16.46
CA SER A 306 -6.55 16.94 15.54
C SER A 306 -5.24 17.71 15.54
N SER A 307 -4.99 18.47 14.47
CA SER A 307 -3.85 19.38 14.35
C SER A 307 -3.88 20.53 15.37
N GLU A 308 -5.02 20.83 16.00
CA GLU A 308 -5.16 21.92 16.98
C GLU A 308 -4.35 21.67 18.26
N THR A 309 -4.00 20.40 18.51
CA THR A 309 -3.13 20.01 19.63
C THR A 309 -1.64 20.06 19.27
N ARG A 310 -1.30 20.54 18.07
CA ARG A 310 0.07 20.75 17.57
C ARG A 310 0.36 22.24 17.43
N GLN A 311 1.63 22.59 17.52
CA GLN A 311 2.08 23.93 17.16
C GLN A 311 1.77 24.20 15.67
N PRO A 312 1.48 25.45 15.28
CA PRO A 312 1.25 25.79 13.88
C PRO A 312 2.45 25.45 12.99
N PHE A 313 2.19 24.96 11.78
CA PHE A 313 3.24 24.73 10.80
C PHE A 313 3.83 26.05 10.30
N ALA A 314 5.12 26.30 10.54
CA ALA A 314 5.81 27.56 10.25
C ALA A 314 6.75 27.50 9.02
N GLY A 315 6.43 26.69 8.01
CA GLY A 315 7.19 26.69 6.74
C GLY A 315 8.48 25.86 6.74
N GLY A 316 8.52 24.74 7.48
CA GLY A 316 9.58 23.72 7.33
C GLY A 316 10.84 23.88 8.20
N LYS A 317 10.91 24.86 9.12
CA LYS A 317 12.03 25.02 10.07
C LYS A 317 11.88 24.23 11.38
N THR A 318 11.12 23.15 11.38
CA THR A 318 11.01 22.31 12.57
C THR A 318 12.01 21.19 12.44
N ASP A 319 13.11 21.32 13.17
CA ASP A 319 14.13 20.30 13.28
C ASP A 319 13.49 19.00 13.82
N PRO A 320 13.32 17.96 12.98
CA PRO A 320 12.75 16.69 13.42
C PRO A 320 13.65 15.99 14.46
N ASN A 321 14.91 16.41 14.57
CA ASN A 321 15.88 15.90 15.53
C ASN A 321 15.96 16.71 16.82
N ALA A 322 15.12 17.75 16.99
CA ALA A 322 15.10 18.52 18.25
C ALA A 322 14.86 17.63 19.47
N VAL A 323 14.17 16.49 19.29
CA VAL A 323 13.96 15.50 20.33
C VAL A 323 15.22 14.69 20.69
N LEU A 324 16.17 14.52 19.77
CA LEU A 324 17.44 13.83 20.03
C LEU A 324 18.24 14.54 21.11
N SER A 325 18.18 15.89 21.16
CA SER A 325 18.81 16.67 22.23
C SER A 325 18.31 16.28 23.63
N ARG A 326 17.07 15.77 23.73
CA ARG A 326 16.43 15.32 24.98
C ARG A 326 16.71 13.85 25.33
N LEU A 327 17.17 13.06 24.37
CA LEU A 327 17.52 11.65 24.54
C LEU A 327 18.96 11.45 25.02
N SER A 328 19.78 12.50 25.00
CA SER A 328 21.12 12.51 25.59
C SER A 328 20.98 12.43 27.11
N GLY A 329 21.10 11.23 27.69
CA GLY A 329 21.36 11.09 29.12
C GLY A 329 22.70 11.74 29.51
N PRO A 330 22.98 11.96 30.81
CA PRO A 330 24.28 12.47 31.24
C PRO A 330 25.37 11.58 30.62
N GLN A 331 26.28 12.21 29.87
CA GLN A 331 27.50 11.54 29.43
C GLN A 331 28.15 10.99 30.70
N ALA A 332 28.36 9.69 30.75
CA ALA A 332 29.17 9.09 31.81
C ALA A 332 30.59 9.65 31.64
N ASP A 333 30.96 10.53 32.56
CA ASP A 333 32.35 10.97 32.79
C ASP A 333 33.25 9.79 33.16
#